data_AF-A0A345UXG9-F1
#
_entry.id   AF-A0A345UXG9-F1
#
_cell.length_a   1.000
_cell.length_b   1.000
_cell.length_c   1.000
_cell.angle_alpha   90.00
_cell.angle_beta   90.00
_cell.angle_gamma   90.00
#
_symmetry.space_group_name_H-M   'P 1'
#
loop_
_entity.id
_entity.type
_entity.pdbx_description
1 polymer ?
#
loop_
_entity_poly.entity_id
_entity_poly.type
_entity_poly.pdbx_seq_one_letter_code
_entity_poly.pdbx_strand_id
1 'polypeptide(L)'
;MTRLLLLLALMLSVASCSNVDVTRYADQQPALSLERFFSQPVKAWGIFQKPGGEVTKRFEVTIVSRHDGNNLILDERFLYSDGTRQHRVWALTPEGGGRWSGRAGDVVGVAQGQIAGNAVHWVYRLNLAVDDSTYEVSMDDWMYLMDEDTLINRTSMSKFGVEVGQVTLFFRRQGTEASQ
;
A
#
# COMPACT_ATOMS: atom_id res chain seq x y z
N MET A 1 37.26 2.82 -32.09
CA MET A 1 36.76 4.00 -31.35
C MET A 1 35.25 4.20 -31.52
N THR A 2 34.69 4.07 -32.73
CA THR A 2 33.25 4.21 -33.01
C THR A 2 32.35 3.21 -32.25
N ARG A 3 32.80 1.95 -32.06
CA ARG A 3 32.08 0.94 -31.26
C ARG A 3 32.02 1.23 -29.76
N LEU A 4 33.06 1.88 -29.22
CA LEU A 4 33.13 2.26 -27.80
C LEU A 4 32.21 3.45 -27.51
N LEU A 5 32.12 4.40 -28.44
CA LEU A 5 31.19 5.53 -28.39
C LEU A 5 29.72 5.09 -28.50
N LEU A 6 29.42 4.07 -29.32
CA LEU A 6 28.08 3.46 -29.42
C LEU A 6 27.66 2.73 -28.14
N LEU A 7 28.58 2.04 -27.46
CA LEU A 7 28.32 1.37 -26.18
C LEU A 7 28.12 2.39 -25.03
N LEU A 8 28.87 3.50 -25.04
CA LEU A 8 28.70 4.58 -24.06
C LEU A 8 27.37 5.32 -24.27
N ALA A 9 26.98 5.58 -25.52
CA ALA A 9 25.69 6.17 -25.85
C ALA A 9 24.50 5.27 -25.48
N LEU A 10 24.66 3.94 -25.56
CA LEU A 10 23.65 2.97 -25.13
C LEU A 10 23.55 2.83 -23.60
N MET A 11 24.64 3.08 -22.85
CA MET A 11 24.59 3.14 -21.38
C MET A 11 23.97 4.44 -20.86
N LEU A 12 24.12 5.56 -21.57
CA LEU A 12 23.47 6.82 -21.21
C LEU A 12 21.97 6.88 -21.56
N SER A 13 21.46 6.01 -22.45
CA SER A 13 20.04 5.97 -22.81
C SER A 13 19.16 5.16 -21.85
N VAL A 14 19.72 4.53 -20.82
CA VAL A 14 18.97 3.76 -19.80
C VAL A 14 18.64 4.59 -18.54
N ALA A 15 19.03 5.86 -18.48
CA ALA A 15 18.74 6.74 -17.36
C ALA A 15 17.43 7.52 -17.55
N SER A 16 16.31 6.81 -17.74
CA SER A 16 15.00 7.36 -17.43
C SER A 16 14.32 6.47 -16.39
N CYS A 17 14.90 6.42 -15.20
CA CYS A 17 14.13 6.07 -14.00
C CYS A 17 13.19 7.24 -13.72
N SER A 18 12.14 7.39 -14.52
CA SER A 18 11.03 8.27 -14.17
C SER A 18 10.24 7.56 -13.07
N ASN A 19 10.56 7.87 -11.82
CA ASN A 19 9.65 7.54 -10.72
C ASN A 19 8.34 8.30 -10.99
N VAL A 20 7.24 7.57 -11.04
CA VAL A 20 5.91 8.16 -11.27
C VAL A 20 5.54 8.94 -10.02
N ASP A 21 5.41 10.26 -10.17
CA ASP A 21 4.89 11.10 -9.09
C ASP A 21 3.37 10.95 -9.00
N VAL A 22 2.84 10.83 -7.77
CA VAL A 22 1.39 10.66 -7.54
C VAL A 22 0.57 11.83 -8.09
N THR A 23 1.14 13.04 -8.15
CA THR A 23 0.48 14.22 -8.73
C THR A 23 0.08 14.04 -10.20
N ARG A 24 0.68 13.09 -10.91
CA ARG A 24 0.25 12.70 -12.27
C ARG A 24 -1.22 12.25 -12.34
N TYR A 25 -1.78 11.81 -11.22
CA TYR A 25 -3.16 11.37 -11.10
C TYR A 25 -4.11 12.47 -10.62
N ALA A 26 -3.66 13.71 -10.42
CA ALA A 26 -4.47 14.79 -9.82
C ALA A 26 -5.83 15.03 -10.50
N ASP A 27 -5.90 14.89 -11.82
CA ASP A 27 -7.13 15.10 -12.60
C ASP A 27 -7.99 13.84 -12.76
N GLN A 28 -7.55 12.70 -12.20
CA GLN A 28 -8.30 11.44 -12.30
C GLN A 28 -9.49 11.41 -11.34
N GLN A 29 -10.57 10.79 -11.80
CA GLN A 29 -11.81 10.62 -11.06
C GLN A 29 -12.17 9.14 -10.95
N PRO A 30 -12.90 8.72 -9.90
CA PRO A 30 -13.36 9.54 -8.76
C PRO A 30 -12.21 9.96 -7.83
N ALA A 31 -12.30 11.16 -7.26
CA ALA A 31 -11.32 11.63 -6.28
C ALA A 31 -11.39 10.82 -4.97
N LEU A 32 -10.24 10.34 -4.52
CA LEU A 32 -10.11 9.50 -3.33
C LEU A 32 -10.03 10.36 -2.06
N SER A 33 -10.85 9.99 -1.07
CA SER A 33 -10.75 10.46 0.31
C SER A 33 -10.67 9.24 1.22
N LEU A 34 -9.61 9.12 2.02
CA LEU A 34 -9.44 8.01 2.96
C LEU A 34 -10.55 8.00 4.00
N GLU A 35 -10.91 9.17 4.53
CA GLU A 35 -12.00 9.31 5.51
C GLU A 35 -13.33 8.84 4.91
N ARG A 36 -13.65 9.27 3.68
CA ARG A 36 -14.85 8.81 3.00
C ARG A 36 -14.77 7.31 2.73
N PHE A 37 -13.66 6.79 2.18
CA PHE A 37 -13.52 5.38 1.84
C PHE A 37 -13.64 4.45 3.05
N PHE A 38 -13.04 4.81 4.18
CA PHE A 38 -13.08 4.00 5.39
C PHE A 38 -14.24 4.33 6.34
N SER A 39 -15.16 5.25 5.97
CA SER A 39 -16.35 5.58 6.77
C SER A 39 -17.33 4.42 6.99
N GLN A 40 -17.22 3.35 6.21
CA GLN A 40 -17.99 2.12 6.37
C GLN A 40 -17.01 0.95 6.53
N PRO A 41 -17.45 -0.18 7.10
CA PRO A 41 -16.63 -1.39 7.15
C PRO A 41 -16.12 -1.77 5.77
N VAL A 42 -14.86 -2.18 5.68
CA VAL A 42 -14.22 -2.62 4.44
C VAL A 42 -13.79 -4.06 4.60
N LYS A 43 -14.02 -4.85 3.55
CA LYS A 43 -13.42 -6.18 3.41
C LYS A 43 -12.40 -6.14 2.29
N ALA A 44 -11.25 -6.77 2.49
CA ALA A 44 -10.22 -6.88 1.48
C ALA A 44 -9.74 -8.33 1.30
N TRP A 45 -9.20 -8.59 0.12
CA TRP A 45 -8.60 -9.87 -0.26
C TRP A 45 -7.25 -9.59 -0.89
N GLY A 46 -6.24 -10.33 -0.48
CA GLY A 46 -4.89 -10.10 -0.94
C GLY A 46 -4.09 -11.36 -1.19
N ILE A 47 -3.04 -11.18 -1.98
CA ILE A 47 -2.02 -12.17 -2.27
C ILE A 47 -0.64 -11.59 -1.97
N PHE A 48 0.24 -12.43 -1.44
CA PHE A 48 1.68 -12.15 -1.39
C PHE A 48 2.38 -13.01 -2.44
N GLN A 49 3.23 -12.36 -3.22
CA GLN A 49 4.01 -12.96 -4.30
C GLN A 49 5.50 -12.75 -4.06
N LYS A 50 6.29 -13.80 -4.31
CA LYS A 50 7.75 -13.70 -4.37
C LYS A 50 8.19 -12.95 -5.63
N PRO A 51 9.46 -12.49 -5.73
CA PRO A 51 10.00 -11.86 -6.95
C PRO A 51 9.87 -12.73 -8.22
N GLY A 52 9.77 -14.06 -8.08
CA GLY A 52 9.50 -14.98 -9.19
C GLY A 52 8.03 -15.09 -9.62
N GLY A 53 7.12 -14.33 -9.01
CA GLY A 53 5.68 -14.33 -9.29
C GLY A 53 4.86 -15.41 -8.57
N GLU A 54 5.53 -16.38 -7.93
CA GLU A 54 4.89 -17.43 -7.13
C GLU A 54 4.06 -16.81 -5.99
N VAL A 55 2.76 -17.11 -5.97
CA VAL A 55 1.86 -16.75 -4.86
C VAL A 55 2.07 -17.73 -3.72
N THR A 56 2.57 -17.26 -2.58
CA THR A 56 2.84 -18.13 -1.42
C THR A 56 1.90 -17.93 -0.26
N LYS A 57 1.21 -16.78 -0.18
CA LYS A 57 0.14 -16.56 0.80
C LYS A 57 -1.04 -15.86 0.16
N ARG A 58 -2.24 -16.22 0.62
CA ARG A 58 -3.49 -15.51 0.36
C ARG A 58 -4.07 -15.10 1.70
N PHE A 59 -4.77 -13.99 1.76
CA PHE A 59 -5.35 -13.50 3.00
C PHE A 59 -6.59 -12.65 2.75
N GLU A 60 -7.43 -12.58 3.76
CA GLU A 60 -8.55 -11.64 3.83
C GLU A 60 -8.30 -10.65 4.97
N VAL A 61 -8.80 -9.43 4.83
CA VAL A 61 -8.70 -8.39 5.85
C VAL A 61 -10.09 -7.83 6.10
N THR A 62 -10.49 -7.73 7.37
CA THR A 62 -11.64 -6.92 7.78
C THR A 62 -11.13 -5.65 8.41
N ILE A 63 -11.62 -4.51 7.95
CA ILE A 63 -11.17 -3.18 8.40
C ILE A 63 -12.38 -2.43 8.93
N VAL A 64 -12.29 -2.01 10.19
CA VAL A 64 -13.26 -1.08 10.80
C VAL A 64 -12.52 0.17 11.21
N SER A 65 -13.14 1.32 11.01
CA SER A 65 -12.52 2.60 11.33
C SER A 65 -13.25 3.35 12.44
N ARG A 66 -12.53 4.26 13.08
CA ARG A 66 -13.10 5.27 13.98
C ARG A 66 -12.27 6.54 13.91
N HIS A 67 -12.86 7.66 14.29
CA HIS A 67 -12.11 8.90 14.49
C HIS A 67 -11.62 9.01 15.94
N ASP A 68 -10.45 9.62 16.11
CA ASP A 68 -9.83 9.95 17.40
C ASP A 68 -9.21 11.34 17.31
N GLY A 69 -10.00 12.36 17.67
CA GLY A 69 -9.67 13.75 17.33
C GLY A 69 -9.52 13.92 15.82
N ASN A 70 -8.34 14.35 15.38
CA ASN A 70 -8.01 14.51 13.96
C ASN A 70 -7.53 13.22 13.29
N ASN A 71 -7.35 12.13 14.04
CA ASN A 71 -6.82 10.89 13.50
C ASN A 71 -7.94 9.99 12.98
N LEU A 72 -7.69 9.34 11.85
CA LEU A 72 -8.46 8.21 11.36
C LEU A 72 -7.77 6.93 11.85
N ILE A 73 -8.44 6.17 12.71
CA ILE A 73 -7.95 4.90 13.22
C ILE A 73 -8.52 3.77 12.37
N LEU A 74 -7.67 2.89 11.83
CA LEU A 74 -8.08 1.69 11.09
C LEU A 74 -7.69 0.45 11.90
N ASP A 75 -8.66 -0.34 12.34
CA ASP A 75 -8.47 -1.65 12.98
C ASP A 75 -8.57 -2.74 11.90
N GLU A 76 -7.42 -3.29 11.52
CA GLU A 76 -7.25 -4.26 10.44
C GLU A 76 -7.04 -5.67 11.00
N ARG A 77 -7.91 -6.60 10.63
CA ARG A 77 -7.87 -7.99 11.08
C ARG A 77 -7.64 -8.91 9.90
N PHE A 78 -6.47 -9.53 9.87
CA PHE A 78 -6.02 -10.41 8.81
C PHE A 78 -6.34 -11.86 9.16
N LEU A 79 -6.80 -12.61 8.16
CA LEU A 79 -6.93 -14.06 8.17
C LEU A 79 -6.18 -14.63 6.98
N TYR A 80 -5.10 -15.36 7.24
CA TYR A 80 -4.29 -15.99 6.19
C TYR A 80 -4.85 -17.36 5.81
N SER A 81 -4.51 -17.81 4.60
CA SER A 81 -4.94 -19.11 4.08
C SER A 81 -4.39 -20.31 4.85
N ASP A 82 -3.34 -20.12 5.65
CA ASP A 82 -2.79 -21.12 6.59
C ASP A 82 -3.52 -21.13 7.95
N GLY A 83 -4.54 -20.29 8.12
CA GLY A 83 -5.33 -20.15 9.35
C GLY A 83 -4.74 -19.17 10.38
N THR A 84 -3.52 -18.66 10.14
CA THR A 84 -2.91 -17.66 11.03
C THR A 84 -3.66 -16.35 10.97
N ARG A 85 -3.55 -15.55 12.04
CA ARG A 85 -4.21 -14.26 12.19
C ARG A 85 -3.21 -13.19 12.56
N GLN A 86 -3.42 -12.00 12.04
CA GLN A 86 -2.67 -10.81 12.41
C GLN A 86 -3.64 -9.66 12.67
N HIS A 87 -3.27 -8.78 13.58
CA HIS A 87 -4.01 -7.58 13.91
C HIS A 87 -3.08 -6.39 13.78
N ARG A 88 -3.50 -5.39 13.00
CA ARG A 88 -2.78 -4.12 12.86
C ARG A 88 -3.75 -2.98 13.11
N VAL A 89 -3.31 -1.99 13.88
CA VAL A 89 -4.08 -0.78 14.13
C VAL A 89 -3.28 0.40 13.60
N TRP A 90 -3.77 1.02 12.54
CA TRP A 90 -3.20 2.26 12.02
C TRP A 90 -3.82 3.47 12.70
N ALA A 91 -2.99 4.44 13.07
CA ALA A 91 -3.39 5.79 13.38
C ALA A 91 -2.91 6.71 12.26
N LEU A 92 -3.83 7.17 11.42
CA LEU A 92 -3.56 8.04 10.28
C LEU A 92 -3.90 9.49 10.64
N THR A 93 -2.99 10.41 10.37
CA THR A 93 -3.13 11.84 10.65
C THR A 93 -3.08 12.63 9.34
N PRO A 94 -4.10 13.44 9.01
CA PRO A 94 -4.02 14.33 7.85
C PRO A 94 -3.07 15.49 8.13
N GLU A 95 -2.19 15.79 7.18
CA GLU A 95 -1.18 16.87 7.26
C GLU A 95 -1.50 18.04 6.31
N GLY A 96 -2.62 17.95 5.58
CA GLY A 96 -3.09 18.95 4.63
C GLY A 96 -2.46 18.83 3.24
N GLY A 97 -3.12 19.39 2.23
CA GLY A 97 -2.65 19.34 0.84
C GLY A 97 -2.56 17.91 0.27
N GLY A 98 -3.42 16.99 0.74
CA GLY A 98 -3.40 15.58 0.36
C GLY A 98 -2.31 14.75 1.04
N ARG A 99 -1.48 15.34 1.91
CA ARG A 99 -0.50 14.61 2.72
C ARG A 99 -1.13 13.97 3.95
N TRP A 100 -0.61 12.81 4.29
CA TRP A 100 -1.00 12.02 5.44
C TRP A 100 0.24 11.38 6.07
N SER A 101 0.23 11.24 7.39
CA SER A 101 1.18 10.38 8.09
C SER A 101 0.48 9.26 8.83
N GLY A 102 1.19 8.16 9.07
CA GLY A 102 0.62 7.00 9.75
C GLY A 102 1.58 6.34 10.72
N ARG A 103 1.02 5.74 11.78
CA ARG A 103 1.75 4.90 12.73
C ARG A 103 0.96 3.62 13.00
N ALA A 104 1.67 2.52 13.17
CA ALA A 104 1.12 1.25 13.65
C ALA A 104 2.19 0.52 14.47
N GLY A 105 1.79 -0.51 15.23
CA GLY A 105 2.68 -1.19 16.19
C GLY A 105 3.90 -1.88 15.55
N ASP A 106 3.81 -2.28 14.29
CA ASP A 106 4.85 -2.95 13.52
C ASP A 106 5.55 -2.03 12.50
N VAL A 107 5.19 -0.73 12.48
CA VAL A 107 5.78 0.27 11.59
C VAL A 107 6.97 0.94 12.27
N VAL A 108 8.10 0.97 11.59
CA VAL A 108 9.31 1.65 12.05
C VAL A 108 9.23 3.13 11.69
N GLY A 109 9.07 3.98 12.70
CA GLY A 109 9.00 5.43 12.52
C GLY A 109 7.59 5.89 12.13
N VAL A 110 7.50 6.62 11.01
CA VAL A 110 6.25 7.24 10.55
C VAL A 110 6.08 6.95 9.07
N ALA A 111 4.95 6.35 8.70
CA ALA A 111 4.54 6.18 7.32
C ALA A 111 4.16 7.53 6.70
N GLN A 112 4.45 7.71 5.42
CA GLN A 112 4.20 8.94 4.68
C GLN A 112 3.29 8.64 3.49
N GLY A 113 2.25 9.45 3.32
CA GLY A 113 1.25 9.29 2.28
C GLY A 113 0.99 10.59 1.53
N GLN A 114 0.76 10.49 0.22
CA GLN A 114 0.27 11.58 -0.59
C GLN A 114 -0.87 11.09 -1.47
N ILE A 115 -1.98 11.84 -1.47
CA ILE A 115 -3.15 11.63 -2.30
C ILE A 115 -3.15 12.61 -3.47
N ALA A 116 -3.51 12.15 -4.66
CA ALA A 116 -3.85 13.00 -5.80
C ALA A 116 -4.87 12.31 -6.71
N GLY A 117 -5.99 12.99 -6.98
CA GLY A 117 -7.12 12.43 -7.74
C GLY A 117 -7.58 11.10 -7.14
N ASN A 118 -7.56 10.03 -7.92
CA ASN A 118 -7.99 8.70 -7.48
C ASN A 118 -6.87 7.86 -6.82
N ALA A 119 -5.66 8.39 -6.64
CA ALA A 119 -4.49 7.63 -6.21
C ALA A 119 -3.95 8.05 -4.83
N VAL A 120 -3.38 7.08 -4.10
CA VAL A 120 -2.49 7.32 -2.95
C VAL A 120 -1.16 6.64 -3.21
N HIS A 121 -0.07 7.33 -2.94
CA HIS A 121 1.25 6.74 -2.76
C HIS A 121 1.61 6.76 -1.29
N TRP A 122 1.91 5.59 -0.71
CA TRP A 122 2.10 5.39 0.71
C TRP A 122 3.39 4.60 0.97
N VAL A 123 4.32 5.19 1.72
CA VAL A 123 5.66 4.64 1.92
C VAL A 123 6.00 4.53 3.41
N TYR A 124 6.55 3.38 3.81
CA TYR A 124 6.89 3.11 5.21
C TYR A 124 7.90 1.97 5.35
N ARG A 125 8.35 1.73 6.57
CA ARG A 125 9.16 0.56 6.93
C ARG A 125 8.42 -0.29 7.93
N LEU A 126 8.45 -1.60 7.73
CA LEU A 126 7.69 -2.58 8.49
C LEU A 126 8.65 -3.61 9.11
N ASN A 127 8.44 -3.94 10.37
CA ASN A 127 9.04 -5.09 11.02
C ASN A 127 8.25 -6.34 10.65
N LEU A 128 8.71 -7.05 9.61
CA LEU A 128 8.10 -8.29 9.14
C LEU A 128 8.63 -9.48 9.94
N ALA A 129 7.75 -10.14 10.69
CA ALA A 129 8.05 -11.42 11.32
C ALA A 129 8.01 -12.54 10.27
N VAL A 130 9.09 -13.31 10.18
CA VAL A 130 9.22 -14.50 9.34
C VAL A 130 9.85 -15.58 10.21
N ASP A 131 9.06 -16.62 10.50
CA ASP A 131 9.43 -17.67 11.46
C ASP A 131 9.88 -17.06 12.80
N ASP A 132 11.08 -17.38 13.26
CA ASP A 132 11.66 -16.87 14.52
C ASP A 132 12.46 -15.56 14.34
N SER A 133 12.46 -14.98 13.13
CA SER A 133 13.23 -13.78 12.81
C SER A 133 12.33 -12.59 12.47
N THR A 134 12.80 -11.38 12.76
CA THR A 134 12.14 -10.14 12.33
C THR A 134 13.04 -9.38 11.37
N TYR A 135 12.48 -8.97 10.24
CA TYR A 135 13.17 -8.24 9.19
C TYR A 135 12.53 -6.87 8.99
N GLU A 136 13.32 -5.81 9.10
CA GLU A 136 12.90 -4.51 8.58
C GLU A 136 12.87 -4.54 7.05
N VAL A 137 11.72 -4.23 6.48
CA VAL A 137 11.47 -4.15 5.03
C VAL A 137 10.84 -2.80 4.69
N SER A 138 11.22 -2.23 3.56
CA SER A 138 10.60 -1.04 3.00
C SER A 138 9.37 -1.43 2.19
N MET A 139 8.30 -0.68 2.37
CA MET A 139 7.00 -0.87 1.73
C MET A 139 6.72 0.36 0.85
N ASP A 140 6.41 0.13 -0.42
CA ASP A 140 6.01 1.14 -1.40
C ASP A 140 4.62 0.76 -1.95
N ASP A 141 3.59 1.39 -1.40
CA ASP A 141 2.19 1.07 -1.64
C ASP A 141 1.56 2.11 -2.58
N TRP A 142 0.99 1.63 -3.66
CA TRP A 142 0.13 2.40 -4.54
C TRP A 142 -1.30 1.94 -4.40
N MET A 143 -2.21 2.87 -4.11
CA MET A 143 -3.65 2.60 -4.01
C MET A 143 -4.39 3.40 -5.07
N TYR A 144 -5.34 2.77 -5.76
CA TYR A 144 -6.13 3.38 -6.83
C TYR A 144 -7.62 3.11 -6.61
N LEU A 145 -8.37 4.19 -6.45
CA LEU A 145 -9.82 4.14 -6.36
C LEU A 145 -10.38 3.89 -7.76
N MET A 146 -11.12 2.79 -7.90
CA MET A 146 -11.67 2.33 -9.18
C MET A 146 -13.10 2.84 -9.36
N ASP A 147 -13.88 2.80 -8.29
CA ASP A 147 -15.24 3.30 -8.17
C ASP A 147 -15.49 3.77 -6.73
N GLU A 148 -16.73 4.14 -6.37
CA GLU A 148 -17.02 4.63 -5.02
C GLU A 148 -16.68 3.62 -3.90
N ASP A 149 -16.69 2.32 -4.17
CA ASP A 149 -16.59 1.25 -3.17
C ASP A 149 -15.38 0.32 -3.38
N THR A 150 -14.68 0.45 -4.51
CA THR A 150 -13.55 -0.41 -4.89
C THR A 150 -12.23 0.33 -4.88
N LEU A 151 -11.28 -0.15 -4.09
CA LEU A 151 -9.90 0.34 -4.04
C LEU A 151 -8.95 -0.84 -4.33
N ILE A 152 -7.97 -0.64 -5.19
CA ILE A 152 -6.91 -1.62 -5.48
C ILE A 152 -5.62 -1.10 -4.88
N ASN A 153 -4.89 -1.95 -4.16
CA ASN A 153 -3.55 -1.67 -3.69
C ASN A 153 -2.54 -2.61 -4.33
N ARG A 154 -1.40 -2.05 -4.70
CA ARG A 154 -0.21 -2.77 -5.11
C ARG A 154 0.98 -2.26 -4.31
N THR A 155 1.67 -3.18 -3.67
CA THR A 155 2.80 -2.92 -2.81
C THR A 155 4.03 -3.64 -3.34
N SER A 156 5.14 -2.93 -3.47
CA SER A 156 6.47 -3.53 -3.60
C SER A 156 7.15 -3.54 -2.23
N MET A 157 7.76 -4.67 -1.89
CA MET A 157 8.53 -4.85 -0.66
C MET A 157 10.00 -4.96 -1.00
N SER A 158 10.86 -4.19 -0.34
CA SER A 158 12.30 -4.25 -0.58
C SER A 158 13.11 -4.30 0.72
N LYS A 159 14.29 -4.91 0.65
CA LYS A 159 15.27 -4.93 1.73
C LYS A 159 16.63 -4.56 1.15
N PHE A 160 17.29 -3.55 1.73
CA PHE A 160 18.57 -3.02 1.22
C PHE A 160 18.54 -2.67 -0.28
N GLY A 161 17.39 -2.20 -0.79
CA GLY A 161 17.21 -1.83 -2.19
C GLY A 161 16.92 -2.99 -3.15
N VAL A 162 16.83 -4.23 -2.65
CA VAL A 162 16.47 -5.41 -3.44
C VAL A 162 15.02 -5.79 -3.18
N GLU A 163 14.23 -5.98 -4.24
CA GLU A 163 12.83 -6.43 -4.10
C GLU A 163 12.78 -7.85 -3.51
N VAL A 164 12.00 -8.03 -2.45
CA VAL A 164 11.83 -9.29 -1.73
C VAL A 164 10.43 -9.88 -1.89
N GLY A 165 9.50 -9.11 -2.44
CA GLY A 165 8.15 -9.59 -2.73
C GLY A 165 7.20 -8.46 -3.11
N GLN A 166 6.00 -8.84 -3.49
CA GLN A 166 4.92 -7.94 -3.84
C GLN A 166 3.65 -8.37 -3.14
N VAL A 167 2.83 -7.39 -2.79
CA VAL A 167 1.51 -7.61 -2.21
C VAL A 167 0.49 -6.91 -3.10
N THR A 168 -0.60 -7.61 -3.41
CA THR A 168 -1.74 -7.01 -4.13
C THR A 168 -2.99 -7.22 -3.29
N LEU A 169 -3.70 -6.15 -2.98
CA LEU A 169 -4.98 -6.19 -2.26
C LEU A 169 -6.08 -5.57 -3.10
N PHE A 170 -7.26 -6.16 -2.98
CA PHE A 170 -8.51 -5.61 -3.45
C PHE A 170 -9.39 -5.30 -2.23
N PHE A 171 -9.81 -4.05 -2.08
CA PHE A 171 -10.70 -3.62 -1.02
C PHE A 171 -12.08 -3.33 -1.58
N ARG A 172 -13.10 -3.77 -0.85
CA ARG A 172 -14.50 -3.48 -1.12
C ARG A 172 -15.16 -2.95 0.13
N ARG A 173 -15.69 -1.72 0.05
CA ARG A 173 -16.59 -1.19 1.06
C ARG A 173 -17.81 -2.10 1.17
N GLN A 174 -18.14 -2.50 2.39
CA GLN A 174 -19.35 -3.25 2.65
C GLN A 174 -20.50 -2.25 2.64
N GLY A 175 -21.37 -2.34 1.63
CA GLY A 175 -22.62 -1.60 1.64
C GLY A 175 -23.44 -1.96 2.88
N THR A 176 -24.41 -1.12 3.23
CA THR A 176 -25.30 -1.31 4.38
C THR A 176 -26.15 -2.61 4.32
N GLU A 177 -26.03 -3.43 3.27
CA GLU A 177 -26.77 -4.69 3.12
C GLU A 177 -25.83 -5.86 2.85
N ALA A 178 -25.61 -6.70 3.88
CA ALA A 178 -25.56 -8.17 3.80
C ALA A 178 -25.16 -8.77 5.16
N SER A 179 -26.02 -8.60 6.17
CA SER A 179 -26.22 -9.63 7.17
C SER A 179 -27.50 -10.35 6.78
N GLN A 180 -27.35 -11.44 6.02
CA GLN A 180 -28.36 -12.51 5.90
C GLN A 180 -27.74 -13.78 6.46
#